data_AF-A0AAD6TQT0-F1
#
_entry.id   AF-A0AAD6TQT0-F1
#
_cell.length_a   1.000
_cell.length_b   1.000
_cell.length_c   1.000
_cell.angle_alpha   90.00
_cell.angle_beta   90.00
_cell.angle_gamma   90.00
#
_symmetry.space_group_name_H-M   'P 1'
#
loop_
_entity.id
_entity.type
_entity.pdbx_description
1 polymer ?
#
loop_
_entity_poly.entity_id
_entity_poly.type
_entity_poly.pdbx_seq_one_letter_code
_entity_poly.pdbx_strand_id
1 'polypeptide(L)'
;MDCQFSFGPNGAFFCTSDSVWAWSDNNTLPEPLRLILEDPNHPQANKLPYDVAFPMEHGQFSMSWKTVKGEDYYEELFLGPRYSRLAEFMRKVAQQGEHCTRTVFGPNASYFTTSPSGFSWQNLPPVLESDILGRMKKAFPTNVALGVHGAFVVLYGDGNVTFDVATHYPAVDALIRNSPDNARRKGIAYIALSPHAAGQYYVAYGDGSASWNLPNDWTVDVTTVSKSLRPVTAARVSAGPPHLGGLAVSTGGTSAPGLPTYAASEGQSTPASPTPSATSVGIQAAQGLGRLWNAYQQQQQEQQTFVGNSSNFTAQFDPSTVSPGFDPSAFANTFGTVSFDPSSLATGLDPANVIDGAAALGAALFTSEG
;
A
#
# COMPACT_ATOMS: atom_id res chain seq x y z
N MET A 1 0.89 7.25 -16.72
CA MET A 1 2.01 7.30 -15.76
C MET A 1 1.83 6.09 -14.89
N ASP A 2 2.82 5.21 -14.91
CA ASP A 2 2.76 3.92 -14.24
C ASP A 2 3.59 4.08 -12.97
N CYS A 3 2.93 4.57 -11.92
CA CYS A 3 3.51 4.74 -10.60
C CYS A 3 2.48 4.32 -9.54
N GLN A 4 2.99 3.86 -8.40
CA GLN A 4 2.20 3.53 -7.22
C GLN A 4 3.00 3.87 -5.97
N PHE A 5 2.30 4.33 -4.95
CA PHE A 5 2.79 4.50 -3.60
C PHE A 5 1.77 3.92 -2.63
N SER A 6 2.19 2.97 -1.81
CA SER A 6 1.35 2.30 -0.83
C SER A 6 1.94 2.48 0.55
N PHE A 7 1.13 3.05 1.45
CA PHE A 7 1.43 3.15 2.87
C PHE A 7 0.96 1.87 3.56
N GLY A 8 1.78 1.34 4.46
CA GLY A 8 1.46 0.19 5.27
C GLY A 8 1.63 0.44 6.76
N PRO A 9 1.13 -0.51 7.59
CA PRO A 9 1.24 -0.40 9.04
C PRO A 9 2.70 -0.46 9.48
N ASN A 10 2.99 0.02 10.70
CA ASN A 10 4.34 0.01 11.30
C ASN A 10 5.41 0.75 10.48
N GLY A 11 5.02 1.72 9.65
CA GLY A 11 5.96 2.44 8.79
C GLY A 11 6.39 1.63 7.57
N ALA A 12 5.65 0.59 7.21
CA ALA A 12 5.84 -0.07 5.93
C ALA A 12 5.50 0.88 4.77
N PHE A 13 6.26 0.81 3.69
CA PHE A 13 5.88 1.43 2.42
C PHE A 13 6.32 0.60 1.24
N PHE A 14 5.66 0.82 0.11
CA PHE A 14 6.09 0.34 -1.19
C PHE A 14 5.89 1.46 -2.20
N CYS A 15 6.89 1.74 -3.03
CA CYS A 15 6.74 2.68 -4.14
C CYS A 15 7.37 2.13 -5.42
N THR A 16 6.72 2.39 -6.53
CA THR A 16 7.16 1.95 -7.86
C THR A 16 6.90 3.04 -8.90
N SER A 17 7.79 3.12 -9.88
CA SER A 17 7.67 3.93 -11.08
C SER A 17 8.41 3.20 -12.22
N ASP A 18 7.70 2.87 -13.29
CA ASP A 18 8.19 2.04 -14.39
C ASP A 18 8.80 0.70 -13.90
N SER A 19 10.12 0.52 -14.08
CA SER A 19 10.88 -0.67 -13.65
C SER A 19 11.72 -0.42 -12.41
N VAL A 20 11.49 0.70 -11.70
CA VAL A 20 12.20 1.05 -10.48
C VAL A 20 11.22 1.00 -9.33
N TRP A 21 11.52 0.21 -8.31
CA TRP A 21 10.72 0.12 -7.10
C TRP A 21 11.60 0.07 -5.86
N ALA A 22 11.04 0.51 -4.74
CA ALA A 22 11.65 0.47 -3.43
C ALA A 22 10.58 0.20 -2.37
N TRP A 23 11.01 -0.28 -1.21
CA TRP A 23 10.15 -0.59 -0.08
C TRP A 23 10.87 -0.28 1.22
N SER A 24 10.11 -0.20 2.31
CA SER A 24 10.66 -0.01 3.66
C SER A 24 11.56 -1.17 4.07
N ASP A 25 12.35 -0.97 5.12
CA ASP A 25 13.31 -1.96 5.62
C ASP A 25 12.71 -3.34 5.98
N ASN A 26 13.60 -4.32 6.15
CA ASN A 26 13.26 -5.73 6.31
C ASN A 26 12.38 -6.05 7.53
N ASN A 27 12.31 -5.15 8.51
CA ASN A 27 11.59 -5.37 9.76
C ASN A 27 10.14 -4.85 9.73
N THR A 28 9.76 -4.08 8.72
CA THR A 28 8.43 -3.47 8.63
C THR A 28 7.49 -4.23 7.69
N LEU A 29 8.02 -4.92 6.67
CA LEU A 29 7.22 -5.72 5.75
C LEU A 29 6.79 -7.08 6.33
N PRO A 30 5.62 -7.60 5.93
CA PRO A 30 5.28 -9.01 6.17
C PRO A 30 6.35 -9.95 5.59
N GLU A 31 6.79 -10.93 6.37
CA GLU A 31 7.86 -11.86 5.96
C GLU A 31 7.62 -12.52 4.59
N PRO A 32 6.42 -13.04 4.26
CA PRO A 32 6.18 -13.63 2.95
C PRO A 32 6.40 -12.65 1.79
N LEU A 33 5.96 -11.39 1.95
CA LEU A 33 6.19 -10.34 0.96
C LEU A 33 7.68 -10.04 0.82
N ARG A 34 8.40 -9.96 1.94
CA ARG A 34 9.85 -9.74 1.93
C ARG A 34 10.59 -10.83 1.15
N LEU A 35 10.25 -12.10 1.38
CA LEU A 35 10.85 -13.23 0.65
C LEU A 35 10.57 -13.16 -0.86
N ILE A 36 9.35 -12.78 -1.26
CA ILE A 36 8.98 -12.58 -2.67
C ILE A 36 9.81 -11.46 -3.32
N LEU A 37 10.09 -10.38 -2.59
CA LEU A 37 10.81 -9.20 -3.10
C LEU A 37 12.35 -9.36 -3.07
N GLU A 38 12.91 -10.04 -2.07
CA GLU A 38 14.36 -10.08 -1.82
C GLU A 38 15.04 -11.37 -2.26
N ASP A 39 14.40 -12.53 -2.12
CA ASP A 39 15.06 -13.81 -2.38
C ASP A 39 14.93 -14.20 -3.86
N PRO A 40 16.01 -14.12 -4.67
CA PRO A 40 15.96 -14.49 -6.07
C PRO A 40 15.72 -15.99 -6.29
N ASN A 41 15.93 -16.82 -5.27
CA ASN A 41 15.69 -18.25 -5.31
C ASN A 41 14.27 -18.62 -4.89
N HIS A 42 13.49 -17.66 -4.38
CA HIS A 42 12.10 -17.89 -4.03
C HIS A 42 11.35 -18.37 -5.29
N PRO A 43 10.51 -19.43 -5.20
CA PRO A 43 9.80 -19.96 -6.37
C PRO A 43 8.90 -18.92 -7.04
N GLN A 44 8.48 -17.90 -6.29
CA GLN A 44 7.68 -16.77 -6.74
C GLN A 44 8.44 -15.44 -6.74
N ALA A 45 9.78 -15.48 -6.79
CA ALA A 45 10.62 -14.28 -6.77
C ALA A 45 10.11 -13.25 -7.78
N ASN A 46 9.94 -12.01 -7.30
CA ASN A 46 9.37 -10.92 -8.07
C ASN A 46 10.33 -10.45 -9.17
N LYS A 47 9.80 -10.28 -10.38
CA LYS A 47 10.48 -9.62 -11.50
C LYS A 47 9.88 -8.26 -11.83
N LEU A 48 8.55 -8.15 -11.74
CA LEU A 48 7.83 -6.92 -12.02
C LEU A 48 6.60 -6.85 -11.12
N PRO A 49 6.58 -5.97 -10.11
CA PRO A 49 5.39 -5.75 -9.32
C PRO A 49 4.38 -4.94 -10.16
N TYR A 50 3.16 -5.46 -10.31
CA TYR A 50 2.06 -4.71 -10.93
C TYR A 50 1.33 -3.84 -9.91
N ASP A 51 1.15 -4.39 -8.71
CA ASP A 51 0.40 -3.76 -7.63
C ASP A 51 0.86 -4.35 -6.29
N VAL A 52 1.16 -3.50 -5.31
CA VAL A 52 1.45 -3.89 -3.92
C VAL A 52 0.72 -2.94 -3.01
N ALA A 53 -0.13 -3.44 -2.11
CA ALA A 53 -0.90 -2.62 -1.19
C ALA A 53 -1.05 -3.28 0.17
N PHE A 54 -1.17 -2.46 1.22
CA PHE A 54 -1.20 -2.92 2.60
C PHE A 54 -2.55 -2.63 3.24
N PRO A 55 -3.32 -3.66 3.65
CA PRO A 55 -4.46 -3.49 4.54
C PRO A 55 -4.09 -2.82 5.86
N MET A 56 -5.10 -2.38 6.60
CA MET A 56 -4.89 -1.73 7.90
C MET A 56 -4.38 -2.71 8.97
N GLU A 57 -4.65 -4.00 8.78
CA GLU A 57 -4.24 -5.10 9.65
C GLU A 57 -2.75 -5.44 9.48
N HIS A 58 -2.06 -5.66 10.60
CA HIS A 58 -0.65 -6.03 10.60
C HIS A 58 -0.41 -7.39 9.94
N GLY A 59 0.68 -7.48 9.16
CA GLY A 59 1.10 -8.71 8.50
C GLY A 59 0.30 -9.09 7.25
N GLN A 60 -0.70 -8.29 6.87
CA GLN A 60 -1.49 -8.49 5.66
C GLN A 60 -0.93 -7.68 4.50
N PHE A 61 -1.10 -8.18 3.28
CA PHE A 61 -0.78 -7.46 2.05
C PHE A 61 -1.63 -7.99 0.89
N SER A 62 -1.75 -7.18 -0.15
CA SER A 62 -2.25 -7.53 -1.47
C SER A 62 -1.11 -7.36 -2.47
N MET A 63 -0.92 -8.32 -3.36
CA MET A 63 0.08 -8.19 -4.41
C MET A 63 -0.40 -8.82 -5.72
N SER A 64 -0.10 -8.17 -6.84
CA SER A 64 -0.13 -8.75 -8.18
C SER A 64 1.24 -8.52 -8.84
N TRP A 65 1.86 -9.54 -9.40
CA TRP A 65 3.21 -9.43 -9.94
C TRP A 65 3.52 -10.46 -11.02
N LYS A 66 4.61 -10.23 -11.75
CA LYS A 66 5.24 -11.20 -12.63
C LYS A 66 6.46 -11.80 -11.94
N THR A 67 6.60 -13.11 -11.97
CA THR A 67 7.77 -13.81 -11.41
C THR A 67 8.97 -13.72 -12.34
N VAL A 68 10.15 -14.07 -11.83
CA VAL A 68 11.38 -14.24 -12.62
C VAL A 68 11.22 -15.23 -13.78
N LYS A 69 10.30 -16.21 -13.65
CA LYS A 69 9.95 -17.19 -14.69
C LYS A 69 8.98 -16.65 -15.75
N GLY A 70 8.46 -15.44 -15.56
CA GLY A 70 7.51 -14.79 -16.48
C GLY A 70 6.05 -15.12 -16.23
N GLU A 71 5.75 -15.87 -15.15
CA GLU A 71 4.39 -16.25 -14.75
C GLU A 71 3.73 -15.09 -13.99
N ASP A 72 2.44 -14.85 -14.25
CA ASP A 72 1.66 -13.85 -13.53
C ASP A 72 1.06 -14.47 -12.25
N TYR A 73 1.29 -13.82 -11.10
CA TYR A 73 0.83 -14.22 -9.78
C TYR A 73 0.02 -13.10 -9.13
N TYR A 74 -0.85 -13.51 -8.22
CA TYR A 74 -1.56 -12.63 -7.32
C TYR A 74 -1.67 -13.32 -5.96
N GLU A 75 -1.76 -12.52 -4.91
CA GLU A 75 -1.84 -13.00 -3.54
C GLU A 75 -3.12 -12.48 -2.88
N GLU A 76 -4.04 -13.41 -2.62
CA GLU A 76 -5.35 -13.14 -2.01
C GLU A 76 -5.49 -13.74 -0.61
N LEU A 77 -4.64 -14.71 -0.23
CA LEU A 77 -4.80 -15.44 1.05
C LEU A 77 -4.46 -14.55 2.25
N PHE A 78 -3.58 -13.57 2.06
CA PHE A 78 -3.19 -12.63 3.12
C PHE A 78 -4.15 -11.46 3.28
N LEU A 79 -5.16 -11.32 2.42
CA LEU A 79 -6.19 -10.28 2.54
C LEU A 79 -7.14 -10.54 3.73
N GLY A 80 -7.20 -11.75 4.28
CA GLY A 80 -8.11 -12.07 5.38
C GLY A 80 -9.61 -11.96 5.02
N PRO A 81 -10.51 -12.30 5.95
CA PRO A 81 -11.95 -12.45 5.65
C PRO A 81 -12.68 -11.14 5.39
N ARG A 82 -12.14 -10.00 5.85
CA ARG A 82 -12.76 -8.66 5.67
C ARG A 82 -12.73 -8.17 4.23
N TYR A 83 -11.84 -8.74 3.43
CA TYR A 83 -11.56 -8.35 2.05
C TYR A 83 -11.90 -9.50 1.07
N SER A 84 -12.84 -10.37 1.42
CA SER A 84 -13.27 -11.49 0.58
C SER A 84 -13.72 -11.05 -0.82
N ARG A 85 -14.40 -9.90 -0.92
CA ARG A 85 -14.81 -9.31 -2.19
C ARG A 85 -13.64 -8.88 -3.06
N LEU A 86 -12.56 -8.37 -2.45
CA LEU A 86 -11.34 -8.03 -3.16
C LEU A 86 -10.64 -9.31 -3.67
N ALA A 87 -10.52 -10.34 -2.82
CA ALA A 87 -9.97 -11.63 -3.20
C ALA A 87 -10.72 -12.24 -4.39
N GLU A 88 -12.05 -12.31 -4.32
CA GLU A 88 -12.89 -12.80 -5.44
C GLU A 88 -12.69 -12.00 -6.73
N PHE A 89 -12.57 -10.67 -6.61
CA PHE A 89 -12.29 -9.81 -7.76
C PHE A 89 -10.90 -10.10 -8.36
N MET A 90 -9.86 -10.17 -7.54
CA MET A 90 -8.49 -10.50 -7.97
C MET A 90 -8.43 -11.85 -8.68
N ARG A 91 -9.09 -12.87 -8.12
CA ARG A 91 -9.20 -14.20 -8.73
C ARG A 91 -9.86 -14.15 -10.11
N LYS A 92 -10.96 -13.41 -10.23
CA LYS A 92 -11.68 -13.25 -11.50
C LYS A 92 -10.83 -12.53 -12.55
N VAL A 93 -10.15 -11.46 -12.16
CA VAL A 93 -9.25 -10.69 -13.03
C VAL A 93 -8.09 -11.59 -13.50
N ALA A 94 -7.50 -12.38 -12.60
CA ALA A 94 -6.44 -13.32 -12.94
C ALA A 94 -6.89 -14.44 -13.88
N GLN A 95 -8.12 -14.95 -13.75
CA GLN A 95 -8.70 -15.93 -14.69
C GLN A 95 -8.85 -15.37 -16.12
N GLN A 96 -8.88 -14.04 -16.26
CA GLN A 96 -8.92 -13.36 -17.56
C GLN A 96 -7.52 -13.04 -18.11
N GLY A 97 -6.45 -13.43 -17.41
CA GLY A 97 -5.07 -13.09 -17.78
C GLY A 97 -4.73 -11.61 -17.53
N GLU A 98 -5.51 -10.94 -16.68
CA GLU A 98 -5.30 -9.56 -16.27
C GLU A 98 -4.75 -9.49 -14.83
N HIS A 99 -4.41 -8.29 -14.36
CA HIS A 99 -3.99 -8.03 -12.99
C HIS A 99 -4.71 -6.81 -12.42
N CYS A 100 -4.82 -6.77 -11.09
CA CYS A 100 -5.29 -5.58 -10.40
C CYS A 100 -4.16 -4.52 -10.38
N THR A 101 -4.56 -3.27 -10.29
CA THR A 101 -3.70 -2.09 -10.27
C THR A 101 -4.31 -1.02 -9.39
N ARG A 102 -3.46 -0.22 -8.76
CA ARG A 102 -3.87 0.93 -7.93
C ARG A 102 -4.78 0.51 -6.78
N THR A 103 -4.50 -0.64 -6.17
CA THR A 103 -5.19 -1.03 -4.95
C THR A 103 -4.80 -0.08 -3.83
N VAL A 104 -5.80 0.47 -3.15
CA VAL A 104 -5.63 1.32 -1.96
C VAL A 104 -6.52 0.79 -0.85
N PHE A 105 -5.98 0.78 0.37
CA PHE A 105 -6.71 0.45 1.58
C PHE A 105 -6.86 1.70 2.44
N GLY A 106 -7.97 1.78 3.17
CA GLY A 106 -8.23 2.83 4.13
C GLY A 106 -8.88 2.29 5.41
N PRO A 107 -9.21 3.18 6.35
CA PRO A 107 -9.90 2.83 7.59
C PRO A 107 -11.22 2.06 7.34
N ASN A 108 -11.71 1.34 8.35
CA ASN A 108 -12.98 0.59 8.31
C ASN A 108 -13.04 -0.53 7.24
N ALA A 109 -11.90 -1.18 6.99
CA ALA A 109 -11.75 -2.16 5.92
C ALA A 109 -12.20 -1.62 4.55
N SER A 110 -11.99 -0.32 4.33
CA SER A 110 -12.28 0.29 3.04
C SER A 110 -11.18 -0.04 2.05
N TYR A 111 -11.57 -0.26 0.80
CA TYR A 111 -10.61 -0.42 -0.28
C TYR A 111 -11.19 0.04 -1.62
N PHE A 112 -10.31 0.36 -2.55
CA PHE A 112 -10.61 0.55 -3.96
C PHE A 112 -9.50 -0.08 -4.80
N THR A 113 -9.85 -0.77 -5.87
CA THR A 113 -8.89 -1.32 -6.84
C THR A 113 -9.45 -1.23 -8.26
N THR A 114 -8.54 -1.26 -9.24
CA THR A 114 -8.86 -1.15 -10.66
C THR A 114 -8.20 -2.29 -11.44
N SER A 115 -8.84 -2.77 -12.48
CA SER A 115 -8.27 -3.67 -13.49
C SER A 115 -8.69 -3.19 -14.89
N PRO A 116 -8.08 -3.70 -15.97
CA PRO A 116 -8.59 -3.43 -17.32
C PRO A 116 -10.07 -3.82 -17.50
N SER A 117 -10.51 -4.88 -16.82
CA SER A 117 -11.87 -5.42 -16.79
C SER A 117 -12.85 -4.78 -15.80
N GLY A 118 -12.42 -3.82 -14.96
CA GLY A 118 -13.36 -3.07 -14.12
C GLY A 118 -12.79 -2.56 -12.79
N PHE A 119 -13.68 -2.42 -11.82
CA PHE A 119 -13.40 -1.81 -10.53
C PHE A 119 -14.01 -2.67 -9.42
N SER A 120 -13.37 -2.67 -8.24
CA SER A 120 -13.92 -3.26 -7.02
C SER A 120 -13.63 -2.35 -5.84
N TRP A 121 -14.63 -2.17 -4.99
CA TRP A 121 -14.51 -1.38 -3.77
C TRP A 121 -15.45 -1.90 -2.68
N GLN A 122 -15.15 -1.52 -1.44
CA GLN A 122 -15.94 -1.82 -0.27
C GLN A 122 -15.74 -0.71 0.78
N ASN A 123 -16.80 -0.42 1.55
CA ASN A 123 -16.76 0.47 2.72
C ASN A 123 -16.15 1.85 2.48
N LEU A 124 -16.26 2.41 1.27
CA LEU A 124 -15.77 3.75 0.99
C LEU A 124 -16.54 4.80 1.81
N PRO A 125 -15.95 5.98 2.09
CA PRO A 125 -16.70 7.12 2.63
C PRO A 125 -18.00 7.35 1.82
N PRO A 126 -19.18 7.53 2.44
CA PRO A 126 -20.44 7.59 1.71
C PRO A 126 -20.50 8.69 0.64
N VAL A 127 -19.84 9.83 0.91
CA VAL A 127 -19.71 10.94 -0.05
C VAL A 127 -18.90 10.50 -1.28
N LEU A 128 -17.79 9.80 -1.05
CA LEU A 128 -16.94 9.24 -2.10
C LEU A 128 -17.71 8.21 -2.94
N GLU A 129 -18.36 7.25 -2.29
CA GLU A 129 -19.10 6.21 -2.99
C GLU A 129 -20.22 6.78 -3.87
N SER A 130 -20.97 7.75 -3.34
CA SER A 130 -22.03 8.45 -4.08
C SER A 130 -21.49 9.22 -5.28
N ASP A 131 -20.34 9.89 -5.15
CA ASP A 131 -19.69 10.61 -6.26
C ASP A 131 -19.21 9.66 -7.35
N ILE A 132 -18.55 8.54 -6.98
CA ILE A 132 -18.13 7.50 -7.93
C ILE A 132 -19.35 6.97 -8.69
N LEU A 133 -20.39 6.51 -7.98
CA LEU A 133 -21.60 5.96 -8.61
C LEU A 133 -22.30 6.97 -9.51
N GLY A 134 -22.36 8.24 -9.10
CA GLY A 134 -22.94 9.32 -9.90
C GLY A 134 -22.15 9.66 -11.17
N ARG A 135 -20.82 9.49 -11.13
CA ARG A 135 -19.90 9.84 -12.23
C ARG A 135 -19.54 8.69 -13.14
N MET A 136 -19.72 7.43 -12.74
CA MET A 136 -19.33 6.25 -13.54
C MET A 136 -19.86 6.23 -14.98
N LYS A 137 -20.96 6.95 -15.28
CA LYS A 137 -21.50 7.08 -16.65
C LYS A 137 -20.78 8.12 -17.52
N LYS A 138 -20.04 9.05 -16.90
CA LYS A 138 -19.39 10.20 -17.54
C LYS A 138 -17.87 10.06 -17.55
N ALA A 139 -17.29 9.69 -16.41
CA ALA A 139 -15.85 9.57 -16.24
C ALA A 139 -15.53 8.48 -15.22
N PHE A 140 -14.51 7.69 -15.50
CA PHE A 140 -14.04 6.65 -14.61
C PHE A 140 -12.99 7.19 -13.63
N PRO A 141 -12.95 6.71 -12.38
CA PRO A 141 -11.86 7.00 -11.46
C PRO A 141 -10.55 6.45 -12.03
N THR A 142 -9.52 7.27 -12.12
CA THR A 142 -8.17 6.86 -12.53
C THR A 142 -7.26 6.65 -11.32
N ASN A 143 -7.52 7.33 -10.21
CA ASN A 143 -6.79 7.15 -8.95
C ASN A 143 -7.72 7.51 -7.79
N VAL A 144 -7.68 6.70 -6.74
CA VAL A 144 -8.36 6.93 -5.47
C VAL A 144 -7.30 6.87 -4.38
N ALA A 145 -7.32 7.82 -3.46
CA ALA A 145 -6.49 7.84 -2.27
C ALA A 145 -7.37 7.90 -1.03
N LEU A 146 -7.12 7.03 -0.06
CA LEU A 146 -7.87 6.94 1.19
C LEU A 146 -6.94 7.31 2.35
N GLY A 147 -7.33 8.30 3.15
CA GLY A 147 -6.58 8.78 4.30
C GLY A 147 -7.25 8.45 5.63
N VAL A 148 -6.72 9.03 6.71
CA VAL A 148 -7.29 8.92 8.05
C VAL A 148 -8.69 9.56 8.12
N HIS A 149 -9.53 9.07 9.04
CA HIS A 149 -10.84 9.66 9.37
C HIS A 149 -11.78 9.88 8.17
N GLY A 150 -11.69 9.02 7.15
CA GLY A 150 -12.54 9.11 5.96
C GLY A 150 -12.11 10.19 4.96
N ALA A 151 -10.93 10.78 5.13
CA ALA A 151 -10.34 11.67 4.14
C ALA A 151 -10.10 10.93 2.82
N PHE A 152 -10.35 11.59 1.69
CA PHE A 152 -10.18 10.97 0.39
C PHE A 152 -9.86 11.96 -0.72
N VAL A 153 -9.25 11.44 -1.79
CA VAL A 153 -9.10 12.13 -3.08
C VAL A 153 -9.44 11.15 -4.21
N VAL A 154 -10.16 11.62 -5.22
CA VAL A 154 -10.39 10.90 -6.48
C VAL A 154 -9.97 11.77 -7.64
N LEU A 155 -9.15 11.20 -8.51
CA LEU A 155 -8.85 11.74 -9.83
C LEU A 155 -9.71 11.00 -10.85
N TYR A 156 -10.38 11.73 -11.74
CA TYR A 156 -11.18 11.18 -12.82
C TYR A 156 -10.46 11.31 -14.18
N GLY A 157 -10.83 10.46 -15.14
CA GLY A 157 -10.25 10.47 -16.48
C GLY A 157 -10.51 11.73 -17.30
N ASP A 158 -11.50 12.54 -16.91
CA ASP A 158 -11.82 13.83 -17.52
C ASP A 158 -11.05 15.01 -16.89
N GLY A 159 -10.14 14.73 -15.95
CA GLY A 159 -9.36 15.72 -15.21
C GLY A 159 -10.08 16.33 -14.01
N ASN A 160 -11.33 15.94 -13.72
CA ASN A 160 -12.00 16.36 -12.50
C ASN A 160 -11.36 15.71 -11.27
N VAL A 161 -11.40 16.46 -10.16
CA VAL A 161 -10.93 16.00 -8.85
C VAL A 161 -12.04 16.20 -7.83
N THR A 162 -12.39 15.15 -7.09
CA THR A 162 -13.28 15.21 -5.93
C THR A 162 -12.47 14.85 -4.69
N PHE A 163 -12.55 15.65 -3.63
CA PHE A 163 -11.75 15.42 -2.43
C PHE A 163 -12.42 15.94 -1.16
N ASP A 164 -12.11 15.29 -0.04
CA ASP A 164 -12.36 15.77 1.31
C ASP A 164 -11.12 15.47 2.15
N VAL A 165 -10.25 16.48 2.33
CA VAL A 165 -8.97 16.32 3.03
C VAL A 165 -8.63 17.45 4.00
N ALA A 166 -9.44 18.50 4.07
CA ALA A 166 -9.05 19.78 4.67
C ALA A 166 -8.64 19.65 6.15
N THR A 167 -9.33 18.79 6.90
CA THR A 167 -9.08 18.63 8.35
C THR A 167 -7.77 17.89 8.66
N HIS A 168 -7.33 16.98 7.80
CA HIS A 168 -6.25 16.04 8.12
C HIS A 168 -5.03 16.12 7.19
N TYR A 169 -5.18 16.72 6.01
CA TYR A 169 -4.10 16.93 5.05
C TYR A 169 -4.19 18.34 4.46
N PRO A 170 -3.96 19.40 5.28
CA PRO A 170 -4.06 20.79 4.81
C PRO A 170 -3.08 21.11 3.68
N ALA A 171 -1.89 20.47 3.68
CA ALA A 171 -0.94 20.60 2.57
C ALA A 171 -1.51 20.05 1.25
N VAL A 172 -2.24 18.93 1.29
CA VAL A 172 -2.89 18.35 0.10
C VAL A 172 -4.06 19.22 -0.36
N ASP A 173 -4.88 19.74 0.57
CA ASP A 173 -5.95 20.70 0.23
C ASP A 173 -5.37 21.93 -0.50
N ALA A 174 -4.30 22.50 0.05
CA ALA A 174 -3.59 23.63 -0.57
C ALA A 174 -3.01 23.26 -1.94
N LEU A 175 -2.40 22.08 -2.09
CA LEU A 175 -1.89 21.60 -3.36
C LEU A 175 -3.00 21.48 -4.41
N ILE A 176 -4.13 20.85 -4.09
CA ILE A 176 -5.23 20.66 -5.05
C ILE A 176 -5.86 22.01 -5.43
N ARG A 177 -6.03 22.92 -4.47
CA ARG A 177 -6.60 24.26 -4.72
C ARG A 177 -5.63 25.22 -5.42
N ASN A 178 -4.32 24.99 -5.36
CA ASN A 178 -3.31 25.80 -6.03
C ASN A 178 -3.27 25.52 -7.54
N SER A 179 -4.31 25.98 -8.24
CA SER A 179 -4.49 25.78 -9.67
C SER A 179 -3.32 26.25 -10.54
N PRO A 180 -2.63 27.38 -10.27
CA PRO A 180 -1.50 27.81 -11.09
C PRO A 180 -0.30 26.86 -11.04
N ASP A 181 0.09 26.37 -9.85
CA ASP A 181 1.21 25.43 -9.72
C ASP A 181 0.87 24.09 -10.36
N ASN A 182 -0.36 23.60 -10.15
CA ASN A 182 -0.86 22.39 -10.79
C ASN A 182 -0.86 22.53 -12.32
N ALA A 183 -1.31 23.66 -12.87
CA ALA A 183 -1.30 23.89 -14.31
C ALA A 183 0.12 23.85 -14.88
N ARG A 184 1.11 24.46 -14.19
CA ARG A 184 2.53 24.42 -14.59
C ARG A 184 3.05 22.98 -14.64
N ARG A 185 2.65 22.14 -13.68
CA ARG A 185 3.06 20.73 -13.59
C ARG A 185 2.17 19.76 -14.38
N LYS A 186 1.30 20.26 -15.27
CA LYS A 186 0.35 19.47 -16.08
C LYS A 186 -0.65 18.66 -15.24
N GLY A 187 -1.04 19.18 -14.08
CA GLY A 187 -2.02 18.59 -13.17
C GLY A 187 -1.44 17.49 -12.28
N ILE A 188 -2.26 17.02 -11.34
CA ILE A 188 -1.94 15.87 -10.49
C ILE A 188 -2.27 14.60 -11.29
N ALA A 189 -1.27 13.73 -11.47
CA ALA A 189 -1.41 12.47 -12.21
C ALA A 189 -1.66 11.27 -11.27
N TYR A 190 -1.17 11.36 -10.03
CA TYR A 190 -1.32 10.34 -9.01
C TYR A 190 -1.20 10.97 -7.62
N ILE A 191 -2.00 10.48 -6.68
CA ILE A 191 -1.90 10.84 -5.27
C ILE A 191 -2.10 9.59 -4.39
N ALA A 192 -1.38 9.56 -3.28
CA ALA A 192 -1.57 8.60 -2.19
C ALA A 192 -1.59 9.36 -0.86
N LEU A 193 -2.52 8.98 0.01
CA LEU A 193 -2.65 9.47 1.38
C LEU A 193 -2.30 8.34 2.34
N SER A 194 -1.61 8.64 3.43
CA SER A 194 -1.35 7.64 4.47
C SER A 194 -2.60 7.41 5.31
N PRO A 195 -3.20 6.21 5.33
CA PRO A 195 -4.32 5.93 6.23
C PRO A 195 -3.87 5.70 7.69
N HIS A 196 -2.55 5.72 7.94
CA HIS A 196 -1.94 5.48 9.25
C HIS A 196 -1.52 6.76 9.97
N ALA A 197 -1.19 7.83 9.23
CA ALA A 197 -0.73 9.09 9.80
C ALA A 197 -1.28 10.29 9.02
N ALA A 198 -1.94 11.20 9.75
CA ALA A 198 -2.41 12.46 9.19
C ALA A 198 -1.25 13.28 8.63
N GLY A 199 -1.50 14.01 7.54
CA GLY A 199 -0.51 14.87 6.90
C GLY A 199 0.54 14.16 6.04
N GLN A 200 0.67 12.83 6.10
CA GLN A 200 1.58 12.08 5.23
C GLN A 200 0.94 11.78 3.86
N TYR A 201 1.66 12.13 2.79
CA TYR A 201 1.17 11.97 1.42
C TYR A 201 2.31 11.83 0.41
N TYR A 202 1.96 11.31 -0.76
CA TYR A 202 2.80 11.30 -1.96
C TYR A 202 1.98 11.78 -3.17
N VAL A 203 2.53 12.69 -3.96
CA VAL A 203 1.90 13.25 -5.16
C VAL A 203 2.88 13.17 -6.33
N ALA A 204 2.43 12.63 -7.46
CA ALA A 204 3.13 12.72 -8.74
C ALA A 204 2.33 13.56 -9.74
N TYR A 205 3.04 14.42 -10.47
CA TYR A 205 2.44 15.39 -11.38
C TYR A 205 2.59 14.96 -12.84
N GLY A 206 1.77 15.53 -13.73
CA GLY A 206 1.78 15.22 -15.15
C GLY A 206 3.09 15.55 -15.87
N ASP A 207 3.94 16.42 -15.31
CA ASP A 207 5.27 16.74 -15.83
C ASP A 207 6.38 15.76 -15.42
N GLY A 208 6.06 14.73 -14.61
CA GLY A 208 7.04 13.77 -14.09
C GLY A 208 7.72 14.21 -12.80
N SER A 209 7.40 15.38 -12.26
CA SER A 209 7.83 15.77 -10.91
C SER A 209 6.99 15.08 -9.83
N ALA A 210 7.50 15.06 -8.61
CA ALA A 210 6.80 14.56 -7.44
C ALA A 210 6.97 15.49 -6.23
N SER A 211 6.07 15.39 -5.25
CA SER A 211 6.14 16.10 -3.98
C SER A 211 5.50 15.24 -2.90
N TRP A 212 6.05 15.28 -1.68
CA TRP A 212 5.64 14.36 -0.62
C TRP A 212 5.89 14.95 0.76
N ASN A 213 5.23 14.39 1.76
CA ASN A 213 5.50 14.60 3.18
C ASN A 213 5.60 13.23 3.84
N LEU A 214 6.83 12.73 4.01
CA LEU A 214 7.12 11.35 4.42
C LEU A 214 8.20 11.35 5.51
N PRO A 215 8.32 10.26 6.29
CA PRO A 215 9.46 10.03 7.17
C PRO A 215 10.81 10.22 6.45
N ASN A 216 11.80 10.76 7.16
CA ASN A 216 13.10 11.13 6.58
C ASN A 216 13.88 9.91 6.05
N ASP A 217 13.76 8.78 6.74
CA ASP A 217 14.33 7.49 6.36
C ASP A 217 13.81 6.97 5.03
N TRP A 218 12.60 7.33 4.60
CA TRP A 218 12.05 6.92 3.29
C TRP A 218 12.54 7.79 2.14
N THR A 219 13.06 8.99 2.45
CA THR A 219 13.27 10.04 1.44
C THR A 219 14.27 9.62 0.37
N VAL A 220 15.30 8.85 0.71
CA VAL A 220 16.33 8.38 -0.25
C VAL A 220 15.71 7.46 -1.30
N ASP A 221 14.94 6.47 -0.86
CA ASP A 221 14.30 5.47 -1.72
C ASP A 221 13.22 6.11 -2.59
N VAL A 222 12.35 6.92 -1.98
CA VAL A 222 11.26 7.60 -2.68
C VAL A 222 11.79 8.61 -3.70
N THR A 223 12.88 9.31 -3.38
CA THR A 223 13.56 10.19 -4.35
C THR A 223 14.12 9.38 -5.52
N THR A 224 14.72 8.23 -5.24
CA THR A 224 15.31 7.35 -6.27
C THR A 224 14.24 6.84 -7.23
N VAL A 225 13.11 6.34 -6.71
CA VAL A 225 11.97 5.89 -7.52
C VAL A 225 11.36 7.08 -8.29
N SER A 226 11.16 8.22 -7.64
CA SER A 226 10.52 9.40 -8.26
C SER A 226 11.34 10.00 -9.42
N LYS A 227 12.67 9.82 -9.44
CA LYS A 227 13.51 10.23 -10.57
C LYS A 227 13.22 9.45 -11.86
N SER A 228 12.58 8.29 -11.77
CA SER A 228 12.18 7.49 -12.93
C SER A 228 10.82 7.87 -13.51
N LEU A 229 10.08 8.80 -12.87
CA LEU A 229 8.77 9.21 -13.34
C LEU A 229 8.85 9.84 -14.73
N ARG A 230 8.03 9.32 -15.65
CA ARG A 230 7.90 9.87 -17.00
C ARG A 230 6.77 10.90 -17.08
N PRO A 231 6.97 12.02 -17.79
CA PRO A 231 5.89 12.95 -18.08
C PRO A 231 4.72 12.26 -18.77
N VAL A 232 3.50 12.62 -18.38
CA VAL A 232 2.28 12.16 -19.06
C VAL A 232 2.30 12.74 -20.47
N THR A 233 2.47 11.87 -21.46
CA THR A 233 2.40 12.27 -22.87
C THR A 233 0.94 12.47 -23.23
N ALA A 234 0.57 13.65 -23.72
CA ALA A 234 -0.81 14.03 -24.08
C ALA A 234 -1.48 13.06 -25.08
N ALA A 235 -0.70 12.21 -25.74
CA ALA A 235 -1.14 11.25 -26.75
C ALA A 235 -2.05 10.12 -26.23
N ARG A 236 -2.25 9.95 -24.90
CA ARG A 236 -3.13 8.88 -24.37
C ARG A 236 -4.60 9.27 -24.17
N VAL A 237 -5.01 10.51 -24.42
CA VAL A 237 -6.41 10.95 -24.19
C VAL A 237 -7.37 10.52 -25.33
N SER A 238 -6.88 9.91 -26.41
CA SER A 238 -7.73 9.47 -27.53
C SER A 238 -8.16 7.99 -27.49
N ALA A 239 -7.75 7.22 -26.48
CA ALA A 239 -8.35 5.91 -26.27
C ALA A 239 -9.79 6.15 -25.79
N GLY A 240 -10.75 5.96 -26.70
CA GLY A 240 -12.18 6.02 -26.38
C GLY A 240 -12.49 5.19 -25.12
N PRO A 241 -13.57 5.52 -24.40
CA PRO A 241 -13.92 4.83 -23.16
C PRO A 241 -13.82 3.32 -23.39
N PRO A 242 -13.17 2.55 -22.48
CA PRO A 242 -13.09 1.11 -22.62
C PRO A 242 -14.49 0.60 -22.93
N HIS A 243 -14.65 -0.08 -24.08
CA HIS A 243 -15.94 -0.52 -24.55
C HIS A 243 -16.62 -1.30 -23.41
N LEU A 244 -17.62 -0.68 -22.79
CA LEU A 244 -18.34 -1.18 -21.61
C LEU A 244 -19.19 -2.43 -21.90
N GLY A 245 -18.97 -3.10 -23.03
CA GLY A 245 -19.66 -4.33 -23.42
C GLY A 245 -19.22 -5.50 -22.55
N GLY A 246 -19.59 -5.47 -21.26
CA GLY A 246 -19.37 -6.57 -20.31
C GLY A 246 -18.65 -6.21 -19.00
N LEU A 247 -18.37 -4.93 -18.69
CA LEU A 247 -17.72 -4.62 -17.40
C LEU A 247 -18.62 -5.05 -16.24
N ALA A 248 -18.15 -6.01 -15.47
CA ALA A 248 -18.82 -6.48 -14.27
C ALA A 248 -18.56 -5.46 -13.15
N VAL A 249 -19.43 -4.47 -13.04
CA VAL A 249 -19.50 -3.63 -11.85
C VAL A 249 -20.08 -4.48 -10.73
N SER A 250 -19.21 -5.09 -9.91
CA SER A 250 -19.65 -5.68 -8.65
C SER A 250 -20.02 -4.52 -7.74
N THR A 251 -21.31 -4.20 -7.64
CA THR A 251 -21.90 -3.23 -6.71
C THR A 251 -22.73 -3.98 -5.69
N GLY A 252 -22.06 -4.65 -4.74
CA GLY A 252 -22.71 -5.20 -3.56
C GLY A 252 -22.96 -4.06 -2.57
N GLY A 253 -24.19 -3.56 -2.52
CA GLY A 253 -24.63 -2.65 -1.47
C GLY A 253 -24.46 -3.30 -0.10
N THR A 254 -24.00 -2.52 0.87
CA THR A 254 -23.96 -2.88 2.28
C THR A 254 -25.38 -3.22 2.75
N SER A 255 -25.68 -4.52 2.86
CA SER A 255 -26.88 -4.98 3.56
C SER A 255 -26.56 -5.02 5.05
N ALA A 256 -27.29 -4.21 5.82
CA ALA A 256 -27.39 -4.39 7.27
C ALA A 256 -27.98 -5.77 7.59
N PRO A 257 -27.59 -6.41 8.72
CA PRO A 257 -28.06 -7.76 9.05
C PRO A 257 -29.50 -7.71 9.58
N GLY A 258 -30.46 -8.33 8.88
CA GLY A 258 -31.84 -8.43 9.34
C GLY A 258 -32.76 -9.35 8.53
N LEU A 259 -32.86 -10.61 8.98
CA LEU A 259 -34.00 -11.58 8.91
C LEU A 259 -34.56 -12.07 7.54
N PRO A 260 -35.19 -13.27 7.49
CA PRO A 260 -35.21 -14.13 6.31
C PRO A 260 -36.58 -14.24 5.61
N THR A 261 -36.54 -14.93 4.46
CA THR A 261 -37.59 -15.77 3.82
C THR A 261 -38.36 -15.10 2.67
N TYR A 262 -38.25 -15.65 1.45
CA TYR A 262 -39.32 -16.44 0.78
C TYR A 262 -38.78 -17.19 -0.46
N ALA A 263 -39.35 -18.38 -0.65
CA ALA A 263 -39.01 -19.43 -1.60
C ALA A 263 -39.49 -19.13 -3.04
N ALA A 264 -38.70 -19.52 -4.05
CA ALA A 264 -38.90 -20.63 -5.00
C ALA A 264 -39.86 -20.38 -6.19
N SER A 265 -39.34 -20.56 -7.41
CA SER A 265 -40.03 -21.28 -8.48
C SER A 265 -39.04 -21.76 -9.55
N GLU A 266 -39.19 -23.04 -9.88
CA GLU A 266 -38.41 -23.84 -10.82
C GLU A 266 -38.68 -23.48 -12.30
N GLY A 267 -37.71 -23.78 -13.16
CA GLY A 267 -37.83 -23.65 -14.62
C GLY A 267 -36.78 -24.50 -15.33
N GLN A 268 -37.11 -25.77 -15.51
CA GLN A 268 -36.30 -26.85 -16.07
C GLN A 268 -36.33 -26.82 -17.62
N SER A 269 -35.17 -26.94 -18.28
CA SER A 269 -35.07 -27.47 -19.66
C SER A 269 -33.67 -28.03 -19.95
N THR A 270 -33.65 -29.17 -20.62
CA THR A 270 -32.53 -30.10 -20.83
C THR A 270 -31.97 -29.99 -22.28
N PRO A 271 -31.07 -30.87 -22.79
CA PRO A 271 -29.75 -30.43 -23.26
C PRO A 271 -29.51 -30.66 -24.76
N ALA A 272 -28.46 -30.05 -25.32
CA ALA A 272 -27.92 -30.41 -26.63
C ALA A 272 -26.43 -30.79 -26.50
N SER A 273 -26.07 -31.92 -27.12
CA SER A 273 -24.75 -32.56 -27.09
C SER A 273 -23.67 -31.78 -27.87
N PRO A 274 -22.37 -32.00 -27.56
CA PRO A 274 -21.27 -31.20 -28.10
C PRO A 274 -20.59 -31.84 -29.32
N THR A 275 -20.11 -30.98 -30.22
CA THR A 275 -19.16 -31.32 -31.28
C THR A 275 -17.75 -30.90 -30.85
N PRO A 276 -16.71 -31.73 -31.04
CA PRO A 276 -15.36 -31.43 -30.59
C PRO A 276 -14.63 -30.58 -31.63
N SER A 277 -13.80 -29.63 -31.20
CA SER A 277 -12.51 -29.24 -31.82
C SER A 277 -12.12 -27.81 -31.41
N ALA A 278 -11.16 -27.70 -30.49
CA ALA A 278 -10.06 -26.74 -30.57
C ALA A 278 -9.07 -27.10 -29.48
N THR A 279 -7.85 -27.45 -29.88
CA THR A 279 -6.69 -27.67 -29.02
C THR A 279 -6.40 -26.36 -28.27
N SER A 280 -6.94 -26.24 -27.06
CA SER A 280 -6.56 -25.17 -26.14
C SER A 280 -5.12 -25.43 -25.70
N VAL A 281 -4.20 -24.56 -26.11
CA VAL A 281 -2.95 -24.38 -25.38
C VAL A 281 -3.35 -24.01 -23.96
N GLY A 282 -3.16 -24.96 -23.04
CA GLY A 282 -3.60 -24.85 -21.67
C GLY A 282 -2.99 -23.62 -21.02
N ILE A 283 -3.84 -22.64 -20.70
CA ILE A 283 -3.52 -21.61 -19.73
C ILE A 283 -3.31 -22.34 -18.41
N GLN A 284 -2.04 -22.56 -18.01
CA GLN A 284 -1.67 -23.00 -16.66
C GLN A 284 -1.83 -21.84 -15.64
N ALA A 285 -2.77 -20.91 -15.86
CA ALA A 285 -3.06 -19.88 -14.89
C ALA A 285 -3.97 -20.43 -13.79
N ALA A 286 -3.59 -20.16 -12.55
CA ALA A 286 -4.39 -20.29 -11.33
C ALA A 286 -4.54 -21.68 -10.67
N GLN A 287 -3.46 -22.46 -10.49
CA GLN A 287 -3.43 -23.57 -9.52
C GLN A 287 -2.52 -23.35 -8.28
N GLY A 288 -2.18 -22.11 -7.95
CA GLY A 288 -1.09 -21.82 -7.00
C GLY A 288 -1.41 -21.75 -5.50
N LEU A 289 -2.65 -21.59 -5.05
CA LEU A 289 -2.88 -21.00 -3.71
C LEU A 289 -2.95 -22.02 -2.55
N GLY A 290 -3.63 -23.15 -2.72
CA GLY A 290 -3.73 -24.15 -1.64
C GLY A 290 -2.44 -24.96 -1.39
N ARG A 291 -1.59 -25.12 -2.41
CA ARG A 291 -0.37 -25.94 -2.31
C ARG A 291 0.80 -25.19 -1.66
N LEU A 292 0.88 -23.88 -1.84
CA LEU A 292 2.00 -23.07 -1.34
C LEU A 292 1.82 -22.64 0.11
N TRP A 293 0.61 -22.33 0.57
CA TRP A 293 0.38 -22.15 2.00
C TRP A 293 0.74 -23.42 2.78
N ASN A 294 0.37 -24.58 2.24
CA ASN A 294 0.78 -25.86 2.81
C ASN A 294 2.30 -26.06 2.72
N ALA A 295 2.95 -25.67 1.63
CA ALA A 295 4.41 -25.76 1.51
C ALA A 295 5.16 -24.79 2.44
N TYR A 296 4.66 -23.57 2.64
CA TYR A 296 5.20 -22.60 3.59
C TYR A 296 4.97 -23.06 5.03
N GLN A 297 3.76 -23.51 5.37
CA GLN A 297 3.50 -24.13 6.68
C GLN A 297 4.38 -25.35 6.90
N GLN A 298 4.60 -26.17 5.88
CA GLN A 298 5.48 -27.33 5.94
C GLN A 298 6.94 -26.90 6.12
N GLN A 299 7.42 -25.87 5.41
CA GLN A 299 8.76 -25.33 5.57
C GLN A 299 8.97 -24.72 6.97
N GLN A 300 7.96 -24.04 7.51
CA GLN A 300 7.96 -23.54 8.89
C GLN A 300 7.98 -24.69 9.91
N GLN A 301 7.21 -25.76 9.68
CA GLN A 301 7.28 -26.98 10.49
C GLN A 301 8.64 -27.66 10.41
N GLU A 302 9.24 -27.76 9.21
CA GLU A 302 10.55 -28.36 9.00
C GLU A 302 11.66 -27.56 9.71
N GLN A 303 11.62 -26.23 9.67
CA GLN A 303 12.55 -25.38 10.41
C GLN A 303 12.40 -25.55 11.93
N GLN A 304 11.18 -25.73 12.45
CA GLN A 304 10.96 -26.02 13.87
C GLN A 304 11.47 -27.40 14.27
N THR A 305 11.33 -28.42 13.42
CA THR A 305 11.87 -29.76 13.70
C THR A 305 13.40 -29.80 13.72
N PHE A 306 14.07 -28.91 12.99
CA PHE A 306 15.55 -28.85 12.98
C PHE A 306 16.13 -28.30 14.28
N VAL A 307 15.39 -27.47 15.02
CA VAL A 307 15.82 -26.94 16.33
C VAL A 307 15.58 -27.94 17.48
N GLY A 308 14.75 -28.97 17.24
CA GLY A 308 14.34 -29.95 18.26
C GLY A 308 15.31 -31.10 18.54
N ASN A 309 16.41 -31.25 17.81
CA ASN A 309 17.34 -32.38 18.00
C ASN A 309 18.67 -31.96 18.66
N SER A 310 18.57 -31.17 19.73
CA SER A 310 19.68 -30.82 20.63
C SER A 310 19.53 -31.48 22.01
N SER A 311 19.07 -32.72 22.06
CA SER A 311 19.16 -33.56 23.27
C SER A 311 20.36 -34.49 23.18
N ASN A 312 21.51 -33.99 23.65
CA ASN A 312 22.46 -34.70 24.52
C ASN A 312 23.78 -33.92 24.60
N PHE A 313 23.77 -32.79 25.31
CA PHE A 313 24.97 -32.30 25.99
C PHE A 313 24.67 -32.24 27.47
N THR A 314 24.69 -33.40 28.11
CA THR A 314 24.76 -33.50 29.57
C THR A 314 26.16 -33.05 29.97
N ALA A 315 26.37 -31.74 30.13
CA ALA A 315 27.53 -31.23 30.83
C ALA A 315 27.41 -31.66 32.29
N GLN A 316 28.11 -32.73 32.62
CA GLN A 316 28.28 -33.23 33.97
C GLN A 316 28.97 -32.14 34.79
N PHE A 317 28.20 -31.45 35.63
CA PHE A 317 28.71 -30.47 36.57
C PHE A 317 29.49 -31.24 37.65
N ASP A 318 30.81 -31.02 37.70
CA ASP A 318 31.68 -31.53 38.76
C ASP A 318 31.74 -30.48 39.89
N PRO A 319 31.14 -30.73 41.06
CA PRO A 319 31.11 -29.78 42.18
C PRO A 319 32.42 -29.73 42.99
N SER A 320 33.52 -30.34 42.56
CA SER A 320 34.76 -30.43 43.35
C SER A 320 35.78 -29.29 43.15
N THR A 321 35.50 -28.26 42.35
CA THR A 321 36.45 -27.17 42.05
C THR A 321 36.08 -25.78 42.61
N VAL A 322 35.18 -25.70 43.59
CA VAL A 322 34.88 -24.43 44.25
C VAL A 322 35.96 -24.10 45.29
N SER A 323 36.90 -23.22 44.92
CA SER A 323 37.78 -22.52 45.85
C SER A 323 36.96 -21.63 46.80
N PRO A 324 37.24 -21.64 48.12
CA PRO A 324 36.57 -20.77 49.08
C PRO A 324 37.20 -19.37 49.01
N GLY A 325 36.49 -18.41 48.41
CA GLY A 325 37.01 -17.05 48.29
C GLY A 325 36.01 -16.11 47.65
N PHE A 326 34.78 -16.06 48.15
CA PHE A 326 33.80 -15.04 47.77
C PHE A 326 33.35 -14.31 49.04
N ASP A 327 33.80 -13.07 49.18
CA ASP A 327 33.42 -12.14 50.24
C ASP A 327 32.15 -11.39 49.80
N PRO A 328 30.99 -11.61 50.45
CA PRO A 328 29.73 -10.99 50.05
C PRO A 328 29.59 -9.52 50.51
N SER A 329 30.65 -8.88 51.04
CA SER A 329 30.59 -7.48 51.50
C SER A 329 30.92 -6.42 50.45
N ALA A 330 31.30 -6.80 49.22
CA ALA A 330 31.75 -5.86 48.18
C ALA A 330 30.66 -5.37 47.19
N PHE A 331 29.38 -5.67 47.42
CA PHE A 331 28.28 -5.28 46.50
C PHE A 331 27.31 -4.21 47.05
N ALA A 332 27.78 -3.40 48.00
CA ALA A 332 27.08 -2.18 48.41
C ALA A 332 27.96 -0.98 48.09
N ASN A 333 27.78 -0.38 46.90
CA ASN A 333 28.03 1.03 46.55
C ASN A 333 28.33 1.22 45.06
N THR A 334 27.37 0.93 44.15
CA THR A 334 27.37 1.54 42.81
C THR A 334 25.96 1.52 42.20
N PHE A 335 25.02 2.22 42.83
CA PHE A 335 23.85 2.74 42.11
C PHE A 335 23.62 4.17 42.60
N GLY A 336 24.03 5.12 41.76
CA GLY A 336 23.79 6.54 41.97
C GLY A 336 22.29 6.82 41.91
N THR A 337 21.72 7.18 43.04
CA THR A 337 20.42 7.82 43.16
C THR A 337 20.49 9.19 42.50
N VAL A 338 19.91 9.33 41.31
CA VAL A 338 19.63 10.64 40.71
C VAL A 338 18.40 11.19 41.43
N SER A 339 18.61 12.14 42.36
CA SER A 339 17.51 12.87 42.97
C SER A 339 16.99 13.92 41.98
N PHE A 340 15.71 13.81 41.61
CA PHE A 340 15.00 14.85 40.90
C PHE A 340 14.68 16.00 41.87
N ASP A 341 15.18 17.20 41.59
CA ASP A 341 14.82 18.43 42.29
C ASP A 341 13.66 19.10 41.52
N PRO A 342 12.44 19.18 42.08
CA PRO A 342 11.29 19.77 41.40
C PRO A 342 11.20 21.30 41.54
N SER A 343 12.27 22.00 41.92
CA SER A 343 12.23 23.46 42.16
C SER A 343 12.80 24.36 41.05
N SER A 344 13.18 23.83 39.88
CA SER A 344 13.78 24.64 38.79
C SER A 344 12.83 24.99 37.62
N LEU A 345 11.51 25.01 37.84
CA LEU A 345 10.51 25.37 36.81
C LEU A 345 9.71 26.61 37.24
N ALA A 346 10.39 27.75 37.40
CA ALA A 346 9.71 29.04 37.62
C ALA A 346 10.62 30.26 37.33
N THR A 347 10.97 30.47 36.06
CA THR A 347 11.35 31.79 35.49
C THR A 347 11.17 31.67 33.98
N GLY A 348 10.13 32.22 33.37
CA GLY A 348 9.99 33.65 33.13
C GLY A 348 10.26 33.92 31.65
N LEU A 349 9.23 33.85 30.82
CA LEU A 349 9.26 34.39 29.45
C LEU A 349 8.31 35.59 29.37
N ASP A 350 8.96 36.72 29.19
CA ASP A 350 8.46 38.08 29.06
C ASP A 350 7.84 38.30 27.66
N PRO A 351 6.59 38.79 27.53
CA PRO A 351 5.94 39.01 26.25
C PRO A 351 6.25 40.38 25.61
N ALA A 352 7.38 41.03 25.91
CA ALA A 352 7.67 42.40 25.45
C ALA A 352 8.58 42.58 24.22
N ASN A 353 9.06 41.53 23.53
CA ASN A 353 9.92 41.68 22.34
C ASN A 353 9.29 41.19 21.03
N VAL A 354 8.14 41.80 20.70
CA VAL A 354 7.61 41.87 19.34
C VAL A 354 7.82 43.31 18.86
N ILE A 355 8.28 43.46 17.62
CA ILE A 355 8.54 44.70 16.84
C ILE A 355 10.03 45.12 16.79
N ASP A 356 10.76 44.63 15.79
CA ASP A 356 11.44 45.46 14.78
C ASP A 356 12.35 44.60 13.88
N GLY A 357 12.26 44.78 12.56
CA GLY A 357 13.17 44.12 11.62
C GLY A 357 12.64 43.84 10.21
N ALA A 358 11.80 44.73 9.66
CA ALA A 358 11.59 44.79 8.21
C ALA A 358 12.60 45.76 7.59
N ALA A 359 13.05 45.43 6.37
CA ALA A 359 13.95 46.18 5.49
C ALA A 359 15.46 45.97 5.69
N ALA A 360 16.04 45.03 4.91
CA ALA A 360 17.20 45.28 4.05
C ALA A 360 17.73 43.95 3.47
N LEU A 361 17.55 43.73 2.17
CA LEU A 361 18.60 43.32 1.22
C LEU A 361 17.96 42.90 -0.10
N GLY A 362 17.96 43.84 -1.03
CA GLY A 362 17.81 43.55 -2.45
C GLY A 362 19.16 43.20 -3.09
N ALA A 363 19.03 42.66 -4.31
CA ALA A 363 20.00 42.68 -5.40
C ALA A 363 21.30 41.86 -5.25
N ALA A 364 21.33 40.70 -5.91
CA ALA A 364 22.50 40.15 -6.59
C ALA A 364 21.98 39.53 -7.92
N LEU A 365 21.90 40.29 -9.02
CA LEU A 365 22.92 40.63 -10.01
C LEU A 365 23.52 39.42 -10.77
N PHE A 366 23.21 39.45 -12.07
CA PHE A 366 23.66 38.66 -13.21
C PHE A 366 25.17 38.84 -13.52
N THR A 367 25.68 37.96 -14.41
CA THR A 367 27.01 37.87 -15.06
C THR A 367 28.04 37.02 -14.29
N SER A 368 28.82 36.10 -14.89
CA SER A 368 29.38 36.03 -16.25
C SER A 368 29.73 34.59 -16.71
N GLU A 369 29.62 34.37 -18.02
CA GLU A 369 30.43 33.58 -18.97
C GLU A 369 31.16 32.26 -18.59
N GLY A 370 30.98 31.29 -19.49
CA GLY A 370 31.69 30.01 -19.62
C GLY A 370 30.95 29.08 -20.57
#